data_AF-A0A258GW18-F1
#
_entry.id   AF-A0A258GW18-F1
#
_cell.length_a   1.000
_cell.length_b   1.000
_cell.length_c   1.000
_cell.angle_alpha   90.00
_cell.angle_beta   90.00
_cell.angle_gamma   90.00
#
_symmetry.space_group_name_H-M   'P 1'
#
loop_
_entity.id
_entity.type
_entity.pdbx_description
1 polymer ?
#
loop_
_entity_poly.entity_id
_entity_poly.type
_entity_poly.pdbx_seq_one_letter_code
_entity_poly.pdbx_strand_id
1 'polypeptide(L)'
;MKNDGYGYIYGAEISQRGQEITITAHSNGCTDKDDFNIDVDHRGNDRYHIGFSRIEPDNCKALVPEGRRMTWTYAELGIPRDATVLITNPVGR
;
A
#
# COMPACT_ATOMS: atom_id res chain seq x y z
N MET A 1 5.53 13.15 -15.74
CA MET A 1 6.13 11.83 -15.60
C MET A 1 5.00 10.85 -15.30
N LYS A 2 4.67 9.98 -16.26
CA LYS A 2 3.53 9.07 -16.18
C LYS A 2 3.96 7.81 -15.46
N ASN A 3 3.47 7.63 -14.24
CA ASN A 3 2.95 6.37 -13.69
C ASN A 3 3.59 5.09 -14.26
N ASP A 4 4.85 4.84 -13.91
CA ASP A 4 5.37 3.48 -13.86
C ASP A 4 4.58 2.84 -12.72
N GLY A 5 3.52 2.08 -13.06
CA GLY A 5 2.53 1.65 -12.07
C GLY A 5 3.21 1.07 -10.83
N TYR A 6 2.70 1.41 -9.64
CA TYR A 6 3.27 1.08 -8.32
C TYR A 6 3.53 -0.42 -8.05
N GLY A 7 3.35 -1.29 -9.03
CA GLY A 7 3.46 -2.73 -8.90
C GLY A 7 2.16 -3.36 -8.42
N TYR A 8 2.05 -4.67 -8.64
CA TYR A 8 0.89 -5.44 -8.22
C TYR A 8 0.94 -5.73 -6.72
N ILE A 9 -0.22 -5.67 -6.10
CA ILE A 9 -0.46 -6.17 -4.74
C ILE A 9 -1.49 -7.30 -4.80
N TYR A 10 -1.45 -8.21 -3.84
CA TYR A 10 -2.40 -9.32 -3.73
C TYR A 10 -3.78 -8.87 -3.26
N GLY A 11 -3.85 -7.74 -2.55
CA GLY A 11 -5.11 -7.18 -2.08
C GLY A 11 -4.89 -5.83 -1.40
N ALA A 12 -5.98 -5.07 -1.29
CA ALA A 12 -5.99 -3.76 -0.66
C ALA A 12 -7.31 -3.55 0.07
N GLU A 13 -7.25 -2.96 1.27
CA GLU A 13 -8.40 -2.70 2.12
C GLU A 13 -8.28 -1.29 2.73
N ILE A 14 -9.38 -0.56 2.76
CA ILE A 14 -9.48 0.76 3.41
C ILE A 14 -10.53 0.65 4.52
N SER A 15 -10.10 0.81 5.76
CA SER A 15 -10.99 0.88 6.93
C SER A 15 -11.27 2.34 7.24
N GLN A 16 -12.42 2.86 6.80
CA GLN A 16 -12.80 4.25 7.09
C GLN A 16 -13.08 4.50 8.58
N ARG A 17 -13.55 3.48 9.32
CA ARG A 17 -13.76 3.57 10.78
C ARG A 17 -12.45 3.57 11.55
N GLY A 18 -11.50 2.74 11.12
CA GLY A 18 -10.17 2.64 11.73
C GLY A 18 -9.20 3.73 11.25
N GLN A 19 -9.52 4.38 10.12
CA GLN A 19 -8.60 5.27 9.39
C GLN A 19 -7.30 4.55 9.06
N GLU A 20 -7.44 3.37 8.49
CA GLU A 20 -6.36 2.44 8.21
C GLU A 20 -6.41 1.97 6.76
N ILE A 21 -5.23 1.73 6.21
CA ILE A 21 -5.01 1.19 4.89
C ILE A 21 -4.20 -0.07 5.05
N THR A 22 -4.72 -1.18 4.54
CA THR A 22 -4.00 -2.45 4.55
C THR A 22 -3.73 -2.89 3.12
N ILE A 23 -2.49 -3.25 2.81
CA ILE A 23 -2.17 -3.98 1.58
C ILE A 23 -1.74 -5.40 1.93
N THR A 24 -1.98 -6.30 1.00
CA THR A 24 -1.36 -7.63 0.99
C THR A 24 -0.38 -7.65 -0.17
N ALA A 25 0.90 -7.84 0.09
CA ALA A 25 1.93 -7.91 -0.94
C ALA A 25 2.46 -9.34 -1.11
N HIS A 26 2.94 -9.68 -2.31
CA HIS A 26 3.75 -10.88 -2.47
C HIS A 26 4.96 -10.83 -1.53
N SER A 27 5.27 -11.95 -0.88
CA SER A 27 6.41 -12.09 0.02
C SER A 27 7.06 -13.47 -0.12
N ASN A 28 8.38 -13.49 0.03
CA ASN A 28 9.20 -14.67 0.23
C ASN A 28 9.68 -14.82 1.68
N GLY A 29 9.08 -14.11 2.65
CA GLY A 29 9.27 -14.31 4.09
C GLY A 29 9.83 -13.14 4.89
N CYS A 30 10.42 -12.12 4.26
CA CYS A 30 10.92 -10.94 4.97
C CYS A 30 10.28 -9.62 4.55
N THR A 31 9.22 -9.65 3.74
CA THR A 31 8.51 -8.42 3.40
C THR A 31 8.01 -7.66 4.63
N ASP A 32 8.29 -6.37 4.69
CA ASP A 32 7.75 -5.46 5.71
C ASP A 32 7.37 -4.07 5.15
N LYS A 33 6.98 -3.16 6.04
CA LYS A 33 6.50 -1.81 5.67
C LYS A 33 7.63 -0.94 5.09
N ASP A 34 8.87 -1.13 5.55
CA ASP A 34 10.00 -0.28 5.19
C ASP A 34 10.53 -0.64 3.78
N ASP A 35 10.19 -1.83 3.28
CA ASP A 35 10.42 -2.23 1.89
C ASP A 35 9.61 -1.40 0.85
N PHE A 36 8.68 -0.55 1.29
CA PHE A 36 7.78 0.18 0.40
C PHE A 36 7.95 1.70 0.52
N ASN A 37 8.12 2.34 -0.63
CA ASN A 37 7.87 3.78 -0.76
C ASN A 37 6.38 4.01 -1.02
N ILE A 38 5.80 4.94 -0.25
CA ILE A 38 4.37 5.26 -0.30
C ILE A 38 4.23 6.63 -0.95
N ASP A 39 3.59 6.67 -2.10
CA ASP A 39 3.29 7.91 -2.81
C ASP A 39 1.87 8.36 -2.45
N VAL A 40 1.76 9.54 -1.84
CA VAL A 40 0.49 10.13 -1.40
C VAL A 40 0.21 11.37 -2.25
N ASP A 41 -0.67 11.23 -3.23
CA ASP A 41 -1.01 12.29 -4.19
C ASP A 41 -2.37 12.93 -3.81
N HIS A 42 -2.32 14.19 -3.38
CA HIS A 42 -3.51 14.97 -3.07
C HIS A 42 -4.19 15.47 -4.36
N ARG A 43 -5.41 15.00 -4.60
CA ARG A 43 -6.23 15.32 -5.78
C ARG A 43 -7.17 16.52 -5.60
N GLY A 44 -7.12 17.20 -4.45
CA GLY A 44 -8.08 18.24 -4.07
C GLY A 44 -9.39 17.67 -3.53
N ASN A 45 -10.20 18.52 -2.89
CA ASN A 45 -11.48 18.14 -2.26
C ASN A 45 -11.34 16.95 -1.29
N ASP A 46 -10.27 16.95 -0.49
CA ASP A 46 -9.96 15.89 0.49
C ASP A 46 -9.85 14.50 -0.13
N ARG A 47 -9.50 14.41 -1.41
CA ARG A 47 -9.27 13.14 -2.11
C ARG A 47 -7.78 12.86 -2.24
N TYR A 48 -7.38 11.65 -1.89
CA TYR A 48 -5.99 11.22 -1.91
C TYR A 48 -5.87 9.91 -2.70
N HIS A 49 -4.93 9.88 -3.63
CA HIS A 49 -4.52 8.66 -4.31
C HIS A 49 -3.25 8.15 -3.64
N ILE A 50 -3.20 6.85 -3.37
CA ILE A 50 -2.06 6.24 -2.69
C ILE A 50 -1.54 5.09 -3.52
N GLY A 51 -0.24 5.12 -3.77
CA GLY A 51 0.49 4.05 -4.41
C GLY A 51 1.57 3.48 -3.50
N PHE A 52 1.76 2.17 -3.53
CA PHE A 52 2.76 1.44 -2.77
C PHE A 52 3.78 0.83 -3.72
N SER A 53 4.97 1.41 -3.82
CA SER A 53 6.07 0.88 -4.65
C SER A 53 7.09 0.15 -3.79
N ARG A 54 7.33 -1.13 -4.08
CA ARG A 54 8.42 -1.86 -3.44
C ARG A 54 9.77 -1.28 -3.85
N ILE A 55 10.57 -0.86 -2.88
CA ILE A 55 11.93 -0.33 -3.05
C ILE A 55 13.00 -1.34 -2.62
N GLU A 56 12.67 -2.25 -1.71
CA GLU A 56 13.58 -3.33 -1.29
C GLU A 56 13.05 -4.72 -1.72
N PRO A 57 13.88 -5.53 -2.40
CA PRO A 57 13.49 -6.86 -2.85
C PRO A 57 13.44 -7.87 -1.68
N ASP A 58 12.36 -8.65 -1.60
CA ASP A 58 12.22 -9.77 -0.66
C ASP A 58 13.03 -10.98 -1.16
N ASN A 59 14.30 -11.05 -0.74
CA ASN A 59 15.25 -12.11 -1.12
C ASN A 59 15.19 -13.34 -0.20
N CYS A 60 14.22 -13.41 0.70
CA CYS A 60 14.04 -14.57 1.57
C CYS A 60 13.55 -15.80 0.79
N LYS A 61 13.52 -16.96 1.45
CA LYS A 61 13.19 -18.26 0.84
C LYS A 61 12.17 -19.03 1.67
N ALA A 62 11.15 -18.32 2.15
CA ALA A 62 9.99 -18.91 2.82
C ALA A 62 8.79 -18.97 1.88
N LEU A 63 7.93 -19.95 2.09
CA LEU A 63 6.67 -20.08 1.37
C LEU A 63 5.60 -19.24 2.10
N VAL A 64 5.18 -18.13 1.49
CA VAL A 64 4.12 -17.24 2.03
C VAL A 64 3.01 -17.04 0.99
N PRO A 65 2.17 -18.06 0.74
CA PRO A 65 1.25 -18.08 -0.39
C PRO A 65 0.12 -17.05 -0.29
N GLU A 66 -0.27 -16.67 0.94
CA GLU A 66 -1.23 -15.60 1.21
C GLU A 66 -0.63 -14.19 1.09
N GLY A 67 0.71 -14.09 0.96
CA GLY A 67 1.43 -12.83 0.99
C GLY A 67 1.50 -12.21 2.39
N ARG A 68 2.14 -11.04 2.48
CA ARG A 68 2.28 -10.29 3.73
C ARG A 68 1.26 -9.18 3.81
N ARG A 69 0.44 -9.18 4.86
CA ARG A 69 -0.46 -8.07 5.21
C ARG A 69 0.29 -7.00 6.00
N MET A 70 0.14 -5.75 5.59
CA MET A 70 0.75 -4.58 6.24
C MET A 70 -0.26 -3.46 6.31
N THR A 71 -0.29 -2.76 7.45
CA THR A 71 -1.29 -1.74 7.74
C THR A 71 -0.61 -0.41 8.08
N TRP A 72 -1.12 0.67 7.52
CA TRP A 72 -0.76 2.05 7.85
C TRP A 72 -1.98 2.79 8.34
N THR A 73 -1.80 3.68 9.30
CA THR A 73 -2.85 4.63 9.68
C THR A 73 -2.84 5.84 8.76
N TYR A 74 -3.97 6.53 8.63
CA TYR A 74 -4.02 7.79 7.89
C TYR A 74 -3.05 8.82 8.48
N ALA A 75 -2.90 8.84 9.81
CA ALA A 75 -1.97 9.74 10.50
C ALA A 75 -0.50 9.44 10.15
N GLU A 76 -0.11 8.16 10.04
CA GLU A 76 1.22 7.77 9.58
C GLU A 76 1.51 8.26 8.15
N LEU A 77 0.47 8.34 7.31
CA LEU A 77 0.57 8.77 5.91
C LEU A 77 0.32 10.27 5.70
N GLY A 78 0.09 11.03 6.79
CA GLY A 78 -0.25 12.46 6.70
C GLY A 78 -1.61 12.76 6.07
N ILE A 79 -2.54 11.80 6.09
CA ILE A 79 -3.88 11.91 5.49
C ILE A 79 -4.89 12.38 6.55
N PRO A 80 -5.76 13.36 6.23
CA PRO A 80 -6.85 13.77 7.11
C PRO A 80 -7.84 12.64 7.39
N ARG A 81 -8.42 12.62 8.59
CA ARG A 81 -9.30 11.55 9.08
C ARG A 81 -10.59 11.34 8.26
N ASP A 82 -11.04 12.40 7.61
CA ASP A 82 -12.26 12.53 6.81
C ASP A 82 -11.99 12.49 5.30
N ALA A 83 -10.73 12.27 4.91
CA ALA A 83 -10.34 12.17 3.52
C ALA A 83 -10.91 10.93 2.81
N THR A 84 -11.26 11.13 1.53
CA THR A 84 -11.56 10.02 0.61
C THR A 84 -10.27 9.49 0.02
N VAL A 85 -10.00 8.20 0.25
CA VAL A 85 -8.75 7.56 -0.20
C VAL A 85 -9.04 6.56 -1.32
N LEU A 86 -8.16 6.54 -2.32
CA LEU A 86 -8.12 5.52 -3.37
C LEU A 86 -6.72 4.90 -3.45
N ILE A 87 -6.63 3.58 -3.40
CA ILE A 87 -5.38 2.85 -3.65
C ILE A 87 -5.27 2.61 -5.16
N THR A 88 -4.14 2.95 -5.75
CA THR A 88 -3.93 2.93 -7.20
C THR A 88 -3.15 1.70 -7.68
N ASN A 89 -2.61 0.90 -6.77
CA ASN A 89 -1.98 -0.37 -7.12
C ASN A 89 -2.99 -1.32 -7.78
N PRO A 90 -2.66 -1.92 -8.94
CA PRO A 90 -3.47 -3.00 -9.48
C PRO A 90 -3.41 -4.23 -8.56
N VAL A 91 -4.55 -4.92 -8.42
CA VAL A 91 -4.62 -6.18 -7.68
C VAL A 91 -4.35 -7.34 -8.64
N GLY A 92 -3.39 -8.19 -8.32
CA GLY A 92 -2.97 -9.31 -9.16
C GLY A 92 -2.05 -10.28 -8.43
N ARG A 93 -1.81 -11.45 -9.04
CA ARG A 93 -0.89 -12.48 -8.54
C ARG A 93 0.31 -12.63 -9.45
#